data_AF-A0A2D4J9V1-F1
#
_entry.id   AF-A0A2D4J9V1-F1
#
_cell.length_a   1.000
_cell.length_b   1.000
_cell.length_c   1.000
_cell.angle_alpha   90.00
_cell.angle_beta   90.00
_cell.angle_gamma   90.00
#
_symmetry.space_group_name_H-M   'P 1'
#
loop_
_entity.id
_entity.type
_entity.pdbx_description
1 polymer ?
#
loop_
_entity_poly.entity_id
_entity_poly.type
_entity_poly.pdbx_seq_one_letter_code
_entity_poly.pdbx_strand_id
1 'polypeptide(L)'
;MGSDGPQVFLPEPDKRLLPENVTARAIDASHWRKRLNQKQERLTRKEQEQLKWESRYKIGVNEDAQVRRCTTWQEYKALLRERSGREDRCIQAVAPLVKPNQGLSTADILQQISIFQPSRLLEEAFQLQNDSSELKIDFDVYPADGASTFKKNDPGKPYVRMCVQSFDEQVPSLKTIKQLSYQSGDVPVVFALVDNGNLTFFSFKEFKLPIDIYP
;
A
#
# COMPACT_ATOMS: atom_id res chain seq x y z
N MET A 1 6.09 45.77 21.05
CA MET A 1 6.63 45.95 19.68
C MET A 1 7.87 45.07 19.54
N GLY A 2 7.73 43.87 19.01
CA GLY A 2 8.88 43.00 18.70
C GLY A 2 9.27 43.23 17.26
N SER A 3 10.53 43.59 17.01
CA SER A 3 11.06 43.69 15.65
C SER A 3 11.12 42.30 15.02
N ASP A 4 10.56 42.13 13.82
CA ASP A 4 10.74 40.95 12.94
C ASP A 4 12.19 40.87 12.40
N GLY A 5 13.15 40.82 13.32
CA GLY A 5 14.53 40.49 13.02
C GLY A 5 14.74 39.00 13.21
N PRO A 6 15.58 38.33 12.38
CA PRO A 6 15.95 36.94 12.60
C PRO A 6 16.53 36.76 14.00
N GLN A 7 15.88 35.94 14.82
CA GLN A 7 16.29 35.65 16.19
C GLN A 7 17.54 34.75 16.16
N VAL A 8 18.68 35.33 16.49
CA VAL A 8 19.98 34.65 16.39
C VAL A 8 20.44 34.08 17.73
N PHE A 9 19.86 34.57 18.83
CA PHE A 9 20.16 34.11 20.18
C PHE A 9 19.07 33.13 20.65
N LEU A 10 19.48 31.90 20.96
CA LEU A 10 18.63 30.88 21.53
C LEU A 10 18.91 30.79 23.04
N PRO A 11 17.97 31.24 23.90
CA PRO A 11 18.14 31.17 25.34
C PRO A 11 18.17 29.71 25.83
N GLU A 12 18.70 29.50 27.04
CA GLU A 12 18.68 28.17 27.67
C GLU A 12 17.22 27.71 27.86
N PRO A 13 16.85 26.51 27.37
CA PRO A 13 15.50 25.99 27.53
C PRO A 13 15.22 25.59 28.98
N ASP A 14 13.95 25.59 29.38
CA ASP A 14 13.53 25.24 30.73
C ASP A 14 13.92 23.79 31.08
N LYS A 15 14.64 23.62 32.18
CA LYS A 15 15.16 22.33 32.67
C LYS A 15 14.06 21.34 33.00
N ARG A 16 12.84 21.81 33.29
CA ARG A 16 11.66 20.95 33.54
C ARG A 16 11.18 20.21 32.29
N LEU A 17 11.55 20.70 31.11
CA LEU A 17 11.17 20.13 29.82
C LEU A 17 12.25 19.20 29.24
N LEU A 18 13.39 19.07 29.92
CA LEU A 18 14.51 18.24 29.48
C LEU A 18 14.58 16.95 30.30
N PRO A 19 14.92 15.82 29.67
CA PRO A 19 15.29 14.60 30.38
C PRO A 19 16.48 14.84 31.33
N GLU A 20 16.54 14.14 32.47
CA GLU A 20 17.56 14.34 33.52
C GLU A 20 19.02 14.21 33.03
N ASN A 21 19.23 13.53 31.92
CA ASN A 21 20.54 13.29 31.29
C ASN A 21 20.93 14.32 30.22
N VAL A 22 20.12 15.37 29.97
CA VAL A 22 20.38 16.36 28.92
C VAL A 22 20.63 17.74 29.52
N THR A 23 21.89 18.18 29.46
CA THR A 23 22.26 19.56 29.78
C THR A 23 22.09 20.45 28.55
N ALA A 24 21.14 21.38 28.58
CA ALA A 24 21.04 22.42 27.58
C ALA A 24 21.84 23.66 27.95
N ARG A 25 22.30 24.41 26.94
CA ARG A 25 23.06 25.66 27.10
C ARG A 25 22.47 26.70 26.15
N ALA A 26 22.51 27.98 26.54
CA ALA A 26 22.22 29.07 25.62
C ALA A 26 23.23 29.08 24.46
N ILE A 27 22.74 29.24 23.23
CA ILE A 27 23.57 29.23 22.03
C ILE A 27 23.36 30.54 21.26
N ASP A 28 24.46 31.23 20.98
CA ASP A 28 24.49 32.32 20.02
C ASP A 28 24.79 31.77 18.62
N ALA A 29 23.79 31.79 17.74
CA ALA A 29 23.93 31.34 16.36
C ALA A 29 24.54 32.39 15.43
N SER A 30 24.99 33.55 15.93
CA SER A 30 25.48 34.69 15.14
C SER A 30 26.67 34.34 14.27
N HIS A 31 27.55 33.51 14.81
CA HIS A 31 28.71 33.02 14.10
C HIS A 31 28.34 32.12 12.91
N TRP A 32 27.33 31.26 13.05
CA TRP A 32 26.85 30.39 11.98
C TRP A 32 26.18 31.18 10.87
N ARG A 33 25.42 32.22 11.21
CA ARG A 33 24.77 33.09 10.23
C ARG A 33 25.75 33.78 9.28
N LYS A 34 26.96 34.13 9.76
CA LYS A 34 28.03 34.68 8.91
C LYS A 34 28.65 33.65 7.97
N ARG A 35 28.57 32.36 8.32
CA ARG A 35 29.08 31.24 7.50
C ARG A 35 28.05 30.69 6.53
N LEU A 36 26.76 30.95 6.76
CA LEU A 36 25.71 30.59 5.82
C LEU A 36 25.82 31.42 4.54
N ASN A 37 25.66 30.76 3.40
CA ASN A 37 25.63 31.43 2.12
C ASN A 37 24.35 32.27 2.00
N GLN A 38 24.47 33.58 2.23
CA GLN A 38 23.37 34.54 2.10
C GLN A 38 23.23 35.10 0.67
N LYS A 39 24.01 34.58 -0.30
CA LYS A 39 23.84 34.99 -1.70
C LYS A 39 22.45 34.59 -2.15
N GLN A 40 21.66 35.56 -2.60
CA GLN A 40 20.38 35.28 -3.24
C GLN A 40 20.62 34.37 -4.44
N GLU A 41 19.93 33.24 -4.45
CA GLU A 41 20.01 32.26 -5.52
C GLU A 41 19.58 32.92 -6.84
N ARG A 42 20.47 32.90 -7.85
CA ARG A 42 20.17 33.44 -9.18
C ARG A 42 19.41 32.40 -9.98
N LEU A 43 18.12 32.28 -9.67
CA LEU A 43 17.21 31.41 -10.41
C LEU A 43 16.98 31.96 -11.81
N THR A 44 17.03 31.09 -12.81
CA THR A 44 16.59 31.42 -14.17
C THR A 44 15.09 31.70 -14.20
N ARG A 45 14.62 32.41 -15.23
CA ARG A 45 13.20 32.76 -15.36
C ARG A 45 12.27 31.53 -15.28
N LYS A 46 12.67 30.40 -15.86
CA LYS A 46 11.92 29.14 -15.81
C LYS A 46 11.83 28.56 -14.39
N GLU A 47 12.93 28.55 -13.65
CA GLU A 47 12.98 28.06 -12.27
C GLU A 47 12.15 28.95 -11.33
N GLN A 48 12.15 30.28 -11.55
CA GLN A 48 11.29 31.19 -10.80
C GLN A 48 9.80 30.94 -11.08
N GLU A 49 9.44 30.68 -12.33
CA GLU A 49 8.06 30.34 -12.71
C GLU A 49 7.64 28.99 -12.10
N GLN A 50 8.53 28.00 -12.08
CA GLN A 50 8.30 26.71 -11.44
C GLN A 50 8.13 26.84 -9.93
N LEU A 51 9.01 27.56 -9.23
CA LEU A 51 8.89 27.79 -7.79
C LEU A 51 7.61 28.56 -7.44
N LYS A 52 7.22 29.56 -8.24
CA LYS A 52 5.93 30.22 -8.09
C LYS A 52 4.76 29.26 -8.31
N TRP A 53 4.87 28.34 -9.26
CA TRP A 53 3.86 27.33 -9.52
C TRP A 53 3.74 26.35 -8.35
N GLU A 54 4.85 25.79 -7.86
CA GLU A 54 4.89 24.90 -6.69
C GLU A 54 4.39 25.59 -5.41
N SER A 55 4.74 26.86 -5.21
CA SER A 55 4.26 27.65 -4.06
C SER A 55 2.76 27.91 -4.11
N ARG A 56 2.14 28.00 -5.30
CA ARG A 56 0.67 28.13 -5.41
C ARG A 56 -0.08 26.92 -4.87
N TYR A 57 0.50 25.73 -4.95
CA TYR A 57 -0.10 24.50 -4.42
C TYR A 57 0.26 24.24 -2.96
N LYS A 58 1.38 24.77 -2.50
CA LYS A 58 1.86 24.67 -1.11
C LYS A 58 1.59 25.97 -0.34
N ILE A 59 0.36 26.48 -0.40
CA ILE A 59 -0.04 27.60 0.47
C ILE A 59 0.09 27.13 1.91
N GLY A 60 0.99 27.76 2.66
CA GLY A 60 1.20 27.42 4.05
C GLY A 60 -0.08 27.66 4.86
N VAL A 61 -0.36 26.83 5.86
CA VAL A 61 -1.53 27.01 6.75
C VAL A 61 -1.58 28.43 7.34
N ASN A 62 -0.40 29.03 7.58
CA ASN A 62 -0.25 30.39 8.10
C ASN A 62 -0.36 31.50 7.05
N GLU A 63 -0.45 31.18 5.77
CA GLU A 63 -0.70 32.16 4.69
C GLU A 63 -2.19 32.37 4.45
N ASP A 64 -3.02 31.49 5.02
CA ASP A 64 -4.46 31.53 4.90
C ASP A 64 -5.07 32.70 5.71
N ALA A 65 -5.79 33.57 5.00
CA ALA A 65 -6.41 34.76 5.56
C ALA A 65 -7.49 34.47 6.62
N GLN A 66 -8.09 33.28 6.62
CA GLN A 66 -9.07 32.91 7.64
C GLN A 66 -8.35 32.34 8.89
N VAL A 67 -7.26 31.58 8.71
CA VAL A 67 -6.43 31.09 9.83
C VAL A 67 -5.78 32.26 10.56
N ARG A 68 -5.30 33.28 9.84
CA ARG A 68 -4.74 34.51 10.44
C ARG A 68 -5.74 35.33 11.25
N ARG A 69 -7.04 35.16 10.99
CA ARG A 69 -8.11 35.83 11.75
C ARG A 69 -8.45 35.11 13.05
N CYS A 70 -8.04 33.85 13.20
CA CYS A 70 -8.20 33.12 14.45
C CYS A 70 -7.18 33.63 15.47
N THR A 71 -7.68 34.24 16.53
CA THR A 71 -6.86 34.73 17.64
C THR A 71 -6.72 33.67 18.74
N THR A 72 -7.66 32.74 18.81
CA THR A 72 -7.71 31.66 19.79
C THR A 72 -7.70 30.29 19.14
N TRP A 73 -7.09 29.30 19.80
CA TRP A 73 -7.06 27.90 19.32
C TRP A 73 -8.44 27.29 19.10
N GLN A 74 -9.46 27.73 19.86
CA GLN A 74 -10.85 27.31 19.69
C GLN A 74 -11.46 27.81 18.37
N GLU A 75 -11.16 29.05 17.98
CA GLU A 75 -11.63 29.64 16.70
C GLU A 75 -10.99 28.91 15.52
N TYR A 76 -9.70 28.58 15.63
CA TYR A 76 -9.01 27.80 14.61
C TYR A 76 -9.62 26.40 14.43
N LYS A 77 -9.93 25.70 15.54
CA LYS A 77 -10.62 24.39 15.48
C LYS A 77 -12.03 24.50 14.91
N ALA A 78 -12.76 25.59 15.19
CA ALA A 78 -14.08 25.82 14.61
C ALA A 78 -14.00 25.99 13.09
N LEU A 79 -13.03 26.78 12.61
CA LEU A 79 -12.75 26.97 11.19
C LEU A 79 -12.34 25.67 10.48
N LEU A 80 -11.53 24.82 11.14
CA LEU A 80 -11.19 23.50 10.60
C LEU A 80 -12.42 22.60 10.44
N ARG A 81 -13.35 22.60 11.41
CA ARG A 81 -14.60 21.84 11.36
C ARG A 81 -15.56 22.35 10.29
N GLU A 82 -15.61 23.66 10.08
CA GLU A 82 -16.39 24.27 9.00
C GLU A 82 -15.86 23.85 7.62
N ARG A 83 -14.52 23.85 7.45
CA ARG A 83 -13.87 23.46 6.19
C ARG A 83 -13.89 21.98 5.90
N SER A 84 -13.82 21.14 6.94
CA SER A 84 -13.74 19.70 6.72
C SER A 84 -15.01 19.18 6.05
N GLY A 85 -16.17 19.87 6.19
CA GLY A 85 -17.47 19.48 5.59
C GLY A 85 -17.90 18.05 5.94
N ARG A 86 -17.14 17.42 6.83
CA ARG A 86 -17.15 16.05 7.28
C ARG A 86 -16.96 16.22 8.76
N GLU A 87 -17.97 15.81 9.51
CA GLU A 87 -17.82 15.52 10.93
C GLU A 87 -16.50 14.79 11.14
N ASP A 88 -15.77 15.17 12.18
CA ASP A 88 -14.47 14.62 12.56
C ASP A 88 -14.57 13.09 12.75
N ARG A 89 -14.59 12.32 11.66
CA ARG A 89 -14.54 10.84 11.69
C ARG A 89 -13.28 10.35 12.38
N CYS A 90 -12.29 11.23 12.51
CA CYS A 90 -11.03 10.99 13.20
C CYS A 90 -11.16 10.99 14.74
N ILE A 91 -12.28 11.46 15.29
CA ILE A 91 -12.57 11.44 16.74
C ILE A 91 -13.81 10.60 17.03
N GLN A 92 -14.04 9.55 16.25
CA GLN A 92 -14.96 8.51 16.69
C GLN A 92 -14.26 7.69 17.79
N ALA A 93 -14.96 7.32 18.85
CA ALA A 93 -14.39 6.49 19.92
C ALA A 93 -13.87 5.17 19.32
N VAL A 94 -12.55 5.08 19.12
CA VAL A 94 -11.92 3.92 18.51
C VAL A 94 -11.90 2.81 19.56
N ALA A 95 -12.69 1.76 19.32
CA ALA A 95 -12.57 0.54 20.09
C ALA A 95 -11.22 -0.12 19.74
N PRO A 96 -10.38 -0.47 20.72
CA PRO A 96 -9.15 -1.18 20.44
C PRO A 96 -9.49 -2.53 19.79
N LEU A 97 -8.77 -2.86 18.72
CA LEU A 97 -8.96 -4.12 17.97
C LEU A 97 -8.81 -5.35 18.89
N VAL A 98 -7.92 -5.25 19.89
CA VAL A 98 -7.67 -6.27 20.91
C VAL A 98 -7.78 -5.64 22.29
N LYS A 99 -8.58 -6.23 23.18
CA LYS A 99 -8.64 -5.87 24.59
C LYS A 99 -7.59 -6.68 25.38
N PRO A 100 -6.93 -6.11 26.40
CA PRO A 100 -5.92 -6.82 27.19
C PRO A 100 -6.42 -8.13 27.82
N ASN A 101 -7.72 -8.21 28.11
CA ASN A 101 -8.32 -9.34 28.84
C ASN A 101 -8.89 -10.42 27.90
N GLN A 102 -8.65 -10.32 26.59
CA GLN A 102 -9.33 -11.13 25.57
C GLN A 102 -8.74 -12.54 25.44
N GLY A 103 -7.62 -12.84 26.11
CA GLY A 103 -7.02 -14.18 26.15
C GLY A 103 -6.60 -14.73 24.78
N LEU A 104 -6.37 -13.85 23.80
CA LEU A 104 -5.99 -14.22 22.44
C LEU A 104 -4.53 -14.65 22.40
N SER A 105 -4.24 -15.71 21.65
CA SER A 105 -2.87 -16.10 21.37
C SER A 105 -2.21 -15.10 20.42
N THR A 106 -0.87 -15.08 20.38
CA THR A 106 -0.12 -14.28 19.41
C THR A 106 -0.56 -14.58 17.97
N ALA A 107 -0.93 -15.83 17.68
CA ALA A 107 -1.47 -16.27 16.38
C ALA A 107 -2.74 -15.49 16.00
N ASP A 108 -3.69 -15.41 16.93
CA ASP A 108 -4.99 -14.81 16.72
C ASP A 108 -4.87 -13.30 16.51
N ILE A 109 -3.95 -12.65 17.24
CA ILE A 109 -3.65 -11.22 17.09
C ILE A 109 -3.04 -10.97 15.71
N LEU A 110 -2.05 -11.77 15.30
CA LEU A 110 -1.41 -11.65 13.99
C LEU A 110 -2.42 -11.86 12.85
N GLN A 111 -3.35 -12.80 13.00
CA GLN A 111 -4.42 -13.01 12.04
C GLN A 111 -5.35 -11.78 11.94
N GLN A 112 -5.70 -11.15 13.07
CA GLN A 112 -6.58 -9.98 13.08
C GLN A 112 -5.93 -8.73 12.47
N ILE A 113 -4.62 -8.55 12.63
CA ILE A 113 -3.89 -7.40 12.07
C ILE A 113 -3.39 -7.64 10.64
N SER A 114 -3.50 -8.87 10.12
CA SER A 114 -3.02 -9.19 8.78
C SER A 114 -3.84 -8.44 7.73
N ILE A 115 -3.16 -7.58 6.98
CA ILE A 115 -3.75 -6.84 5.85
C ILE A 115 -4.13 -7.81 4.72
N PHE A 116 -3.36 -8.88 4.57
CA PHE A 116 -3.60 -9.93 3.58
C PHE A 116 -4.35 -11.08 4.25
N GLN A 117 -5.58 -11.32 3.83
CA GLN A 117 -6.27 -12.53 4.24
C GLN A 117 -5.74 -13.72 3.44
N PRO A 118 -5.27 -14.79 4.11
CA PRO A 118 -4.86 -15.99 3.43
C PRO A 118 -6.08 -16.57 2.71
N SER A 119 -5.99 -16.71 1.40
CA SER A 119 -7.02 -17.37 0.61
C SER A 119 -6.47 -18.68 0.09
N ARG A 120 -7.13 -19.79 0.43
CA ARG A 120 -6.78 -21.09 -0.14
C ARG A 120 -7.39 -21.22 -1.53
N LEU A 121 -6.62 -21.73 -2.50
CA LEU A 121 -7.09 -21.81 -3.89
C LEU A 121 -8.27 -22.79 -4.05
N LEU A 122 -8.33 -23.84 -3.22
CA LEU A 122 -9.35 -24.90 -3.35
C LEU A 122 -10.53 -24.79 -2.37
N GLU A 123 -10.39 -24.04 -1.27
CA GLU A 123 -11.35 -24.05 -0.15
C GLU A 123 -12.68 -23.32 -0.44
N GLU A 124 -12.76 -22.54 -1.52
CA GLU A 124 -13.98 -21.82 -1.93
C GLU A 124 -14.46 -22.23 -3.32
N ALA A 125 -13.69 -23.05 -4.05
CA ALA A 125 -13.95 -23.34 -5.46
C ALA A 125 -15.26 -24.10 -5.70
N PHE A 126 -15.73 -24.89 -4.72
CA PHE A 126 -17.00 -25.62 -4.81
C PHE A 126 -18.23 -24.71 -4.75
N GLN A 127 -18.16 -23.54 -4.09
CA GLN A 127 -19.27 -22.57 -4.03
C GLN A 127 -19.37 -21.71 -5.29
N LEU A 128 -18.30 -21.68 -6.10
CA LEU A 128 -18.15 -20.82 -7.27
C LEU A 128 -18.68 -21.46 -8.57
N GLN A 129 -19.17 -22.71 -8.51
CA GLN A 129 -19.64 -23.46 -9.70
C GLN A 129 -20.89 -22.87 -10.38
N ASN A 130 -21.61 -21.97 -9.73
CA ASN A 130 -22.90 -21.45 -10.23
C ASN A 130 -22.78 -20.17 -11.07
N ASP A 131 -21.61 -19.54 -11.10
CA ASP A 131 -21.40 -18.32 -11.88
C ASP A 131 -20.69 -18.68 -13.17
N SER A 132 -21.27 -18.31 -14.31
CA SER A 132 -20.75 -18.58 -15.65
C SER A 132 -19.40 -17.90 -15.86
N SER A 133 -18.31 -18.57 -15.45
CA SER A 133 -16.96 -18.13 -15.80
C SER A 133 -16.75 -18.33 -17.29
N GLU A 134 -16.46 -17.25 -18.00
CA GLU A 134 -16.28 -17.25 -19.46
C GLU A 134 -15.04 -18.03 -19.91
N LEU A 135 -14.04 -18.12 -19.02
CA LEU A 135 -12.79 -18.82 -19.27
C LEU A 135 -12.94 -20.33 -19.00
N LYS A 136 -12.51 -21.13 -19.97
CA LYS A 136 -12.50 -22.60 -19.95
C LYS A 136 -11.08 -23.11 -20.20
N ILE A 137 -10.89 -24.41 -19.96
CA ILE A 137 -9.67 -25.11 -20.38
C ILE A 137 -9.77 -25.36 -21.89
N ASP A 138 -8.75 -24.96 -22.64
CA ASP A 138 -8.74 -25.08 -24.11
C ASP A 138 -8.02 -26.34 -24.58
N PHE A 139 -6.94 -26.74 -23.89
CA PHE A 139 -6.12 -27.87 -24.32
C PHE A 139 -5.68 -28.76 -23.16
N ASP A 140 -5.68 -30.06 -23.42
CA ASP A 140 -4.95 -31.06 -22.64
C ASP A 140 -3.57 -31.27 -23.28
N VAL A 141 -2.51 -31.01 -22.53
CA VAL A 141 -1.13 -31.11 -23.02
C VAL A 141 -0.47 -32.36 -22.45
N TYR A 142 0.01 -33.21 -23.34
CA TYR A 142 0.67 -34.48 -23.02
C TYR A 142 2.18 -34.37 -23.27
N PRO A 143 3.01 -35.01 -22.45
CA PRO A 143 4.46 -34.91 -22.57
C PRO A 143 4.93 -35.66 -23.81
N ALA A 144 5.91 -35.09 -24.52
CA ALA A 144 6.49 -35.73 -25.70
C ALA A 144 7.27 -37.01 -25.35
N ASP A 145 7.90 -37.05 -24.18
CA ASP A 145 8.71 -38.18 -23.72
C ASP A 145 7.89 -39.46 -23.45
N GLY A 146 6.58 -39.33 -23.28
CA GLY A 146 5.62 -40.44 -23.10
C GLY A 146 4.94 -40.89 -24.40
N ALA A 147 5.43 -40.48 -25.57
CA ALA A 147 4.78 -40.74 -26.86
C ALA A 147 4.54 -42.24 -27.15
N SER A 148 5.29 -43.16 -26.51
CA SER A 148 5.06 -44.61 -26.66
C SER A 148 3.80 -45.12 -25.93
N THR A 149 3.33 -44.43 -24.89
CA THR A 149 2.11 -44.79 -24.13
C THR A 149 0.89 -43.98 -24.54
N PHE A 150 1.08 -42.88 -25.28
CA PHE A 150 0.00 -42.04 -25.76
C PHE A 150 -0.81 -42.76 -26.85
N LYS A 151 -2.11 -43.00 -26.58
CA LYS A 151 -3.04 -43.52 -27.57
C LYS A 151 -4.06 -42.42 -27.90
N LYS A 152 -4.27 -42.14 -29.19
CA LYS A 152 -5.22 -41.09 -29.62
C LYS A 152 -6.65 -41.27 -29.08
N ASN A 153 -7.06 -42.52 -28.84
CA ASN A 153 -8.39 -42.85 -28.33
C ASN A 153 -8.45 -42.97 -26.80
N ASP A 154 -7.30 -43.00 -26.13
CA ASP A 154 -7.17 -43.06 -24.67
C ASP A 154 -5.81 -42.47 -24.27
N PRO A 155 -5.68 -41.13 -24.30
CA PRO A 155 -4.39 -40.47 -24.13
C PRO A 155 -3.88 -40.50 -22.68
N GLY A 156 -4.69 -41.00 -21.75
CA GLY A 156 -4.39 -41.03 -20.32
C GLY A 156 -4.55 -39.66 -19.66
N LYS A 157 -3.84 -39.45 -18.54
CA LYS A 157 -3.87 -38.19 -17.78
C LYS A 157 -2.95 -37.15 -18.43
N PRO A 158 -3.42 -35.93 -18.73
CA PRO A 158 -2.56 -34.87 -19.26
C PRO A 158 -1.53 -34.41 -18.22
N TYR A 159 -0.41 -33.88 -18.72
CA TYR A 159 0.65 -33.31 -17.88
C TYR A 159 0.26 -31.93 -17.35
N VAL A 160 -0.28 -31.09 -18.23
CA VAL A 160 -0.90 -29.81 -17.87
C VAL A 160 -2.19 -29.60 -18.66
N ARG A 161 -3.12 -28.84 -18.09
CA ARG A 161 -4.28 -28.29 -18.81
C ARG A 161 -4.03 -26.82 -19.10
N MET A 162 -4.29 -26.39 -20.32
CA MET A 162 -3.91 -25.06 -20.79
C MET A 162 -5.12 -24.21 -21.15
N CYS A 163 -5.09 -22.95 -20.71
CA CYS A 163 -6.05 -21.91 -21.09
C CYS A 163 -5.30 -20.87 -21.93
N VAL A 164 -5.83 -20.51 -23.09
CA VAL A 164 -5.21 -19.56 -24.01
C VAL A 164 -5.95 -18.23 -23.90
N GLN A 165 -5.20 -17.14 -23.73
CA GLN A 165 -5.76 -15.79 -23.63
C GLN A 165 -4.96 -14.81 -24.49
N SER A 166 -5.64 -13.85 -25.11
CA SER A 166 -5.00 -12.70 -25.73
C SER A 166 -4.48 -11.73 -24.67
N PHE A 167 -3.40 -10.99 -24.96
CA PHE A 167 -2.91 -9.92 -24.08
C PHE A 167 -3.95 -8.82 -23.84
N ASP A 168 -4.81 -8.55 -24.82
CA ASP A 168 -5.86 -7.53 -24.73
C ASP A 168 -7.10 -8.01 -23.94
N GLU A 169 -7.16 -9.29 -23.56
CA GLU A 169 -8.26 -9.83 -22.75
C GLU A 169 -8.13 -9.44 -21.27
N GLN A 170 -9.25 -9.52 -20.55
CA GLN A 170 -9.27 -9.20 -19.13
C GLN A 170 -8.45 -10.22 -18.33
N VAL A 171 -7.58 -9.70 -17.45
CA VAL A 171 -6.80 -10.53 -16.52
C VAL A 171 -7.73 -11.42 -15.69
N PRO A 172 -7.49 -12.74 -15.65
CA PRO A 172 -8.37 -13.67 -14.96
C PRO A 172 -8.42 -13.35 -13.47
N SER A 173 -9.64 -13.23 -12.95
CA SER A 173 -9.85 -13.01 -11.52
C SER A 173 -9.37 -14.22 -10.71
N LEU A 174 -9.04 -14.00 -9.43
CA LEU A 174 -8.67 -15.09 -8.52
C LEU A 174 -9.77 -16.17 -8.47
N LYS A 175 -11.05 -15.78 -8.50
CA LYS A 175 -12.19 -16.68 -8.55
C LYS A 175 -12.12 -17.62 -9.76
N THR A 176 -11.84 -17.07 -10.94
CA THR A 176 -11.71 -17.85 -12.17
C THR A 176 -10.54 -18.82 -12.10
N ILE A 177 -9.41 -18.39 -11.54
CA ILE A 177 -8.23 -19.24 -11.35
C ILE A 177 -8.56 -20.40 -10.39
N LYS A 178 -9.25 -20.13 -9.26
CA LYS A 178 -9.69 -21.16 -8.31
C LYS A 178 -10.62 -22.18 -8.97
N GLN A 179 -11.58 -21.71 -9.75
CA GLN A 179 -12.54 -22.57 -10.45
C GLN A 179 -11.87 -23.46 -11.49
N LEU A 180 -11.00 -22.90 -12.34
CA LEU A 180 -10.25 -23.67 -13.33
C LEU A 180 -9.33 -24.70 -12.67
N SER A 181 -8.67 -24.32 -11.56
CA SER A 181 -7.84 -25.24 -10.78
C SER A 181 -8.66 -26.40 -10.20
N TYR A 182 -9.86 -26.12 -9.68
CA TYR A 182 -10.76 -27.15 -9.16
C TYR A 182 -11.28 -28.07 -10.28
N GLN A 183 -11.68 -27.52 -11.43
CA GLN A 183 -12.08 -28.32 -12.61
C GLN A 183 -10.93 -29.17 -13.16
N SER A 184 -9.70 -28.68 -13.04
CA SER A 184 -8.49 -29.39 -13.44
C SER A 184 -8.13 -30.55 -12.51
N GLY A 185 -8.63 -30.52 -11.27
CA GLY A 185 -8.41 -31.57 -10.28
C GLY A 185 -6.94 -31.65 -9.87
N ASP A 186 -6.30 -32.77 -10.19
CA ASP A 186 -4.91 -33.07 -9.85
C ASP A 186 -3.93 -32.83 -11.01
N VAL A 187 -4.40 -32.18 -12.09
CA VAL A 187 -3.58 -31.70 -13.20
C VAL A 187 -3.38 -30.19 -13.04
N PRO A 188 -2.16 -29.65 -13.12
CA PRO A 188 -1.94 -28.20 -13.04
C PRO A 188 -2.50 -27.45 -14.25
N VAL A 189 -3.01 -26.23 -14.00
CA VAL A 189 -3.48 -25.31 -15.03
C VAL A 189 -2.39 -24.32 -15.41
N VAL A 190 -2.19 -24.13 -16.72
CA VAL A 190 -1.24 -23.17 -17.30
C VAL A 190 -2.00 -22.18 -18.19
N PHE A 191 -1.67 -20.90 -18.07
CA PHE A 191 -2.20 -19.84 -18.92
C PHE A 191 -1.17 -19.50 -19.99
N ALA A 192 -1.56 -19.60 -21.25
CA ALA A 192 -0.77 -19.18 -22.40
C ALA A 192 -1.28 -17.82 -22.88
N LEU A 193 -0.48 -16.78 -22.62
CA LEU A 193 -0.78 -15.42 -23.05
C LEU A 193 -0.15 -15.17 -24.42
N VAL A 194 -0.98 -14.73 -25.38
CA VAL A 194 -0.56 -14.42 -26.75
C VAL A 194 -0.47 -12.90 -26.91
N ASP A 195 0.71 -12.40 -27.26
CA ASP A 195 0.95 -10.99 -27.57
C ASP A 195 1.73 -10.87 -28.88
N ASN A 196 1.09 -10.38 -29.94
CA ASN A 196 1.74 -10.10 -31.24
C ASN A 196 2.60 -11.27 -31.78
N GLY A 197 2.14 -12.51 -31.58
CA GLY A 197 2.84 -13.73 -32.01
C GLY A 197 3.86 -14.28 -31.00
N ASN A 198 4.08 -13.59 -29.88
CA ASN A 198 4.84 -14.11 -28.75
C ASN A 198 3.92 -14.85 -27.77
N LEU A 199 4.40 -15.97 -27.24
CA LEU A 199 3.69 -16.81 -26.27
C LEU A 199 4.40 -16.76 -24.94
N THR A 200 3.67 -16.40 -23.87
CA THR A 200 4.18 -16.45 -22.50
C THR A 200 3.33 -17.39 -21.67
N PHE A 201 3.96 -18.30 -20.93
CA PHE A 201 3.27 -19.28 -20.10
C PHE A 201 3.36 -18.90 -18.62
N PHE A 202 2.22 -18.89 -17.94
CA PHE A 202 2.11 -18.61 -16.52
C PHE A 202 1.40 -19.75 -15.78
N SER A 203 1.86 -20.06 -14.58
CA SER A 203 1.21 -21.03 -13.70
C SER A 203 1.02 -20.42 -12.32
N PHE A 204 -0.16 -20.61 -11.73
CA PHE A 204 -0.44 -20.18 -10.37
C PHE A 204 -0.23 -21.37 -9.44
N LYS A 205 0.65 -21.18 -8.45
CA LYS A 205 0.93 -22.20 -7.44
C LYS A 205 0.47 -21.70 -6.08
N GLU A 206 -0.21 -22.57 -5.35
CA GLU A 206 -0.57 -22.31 -3.96
C GLU A 206 0.67 -22.42 -3.08
N PHE A 207 0.90 -21.41 -2.26
CA PHE A 207 1.95 -21.41 -1.26
C PHE A 207 1.35 -21.13 0.12
N LYS A 208 1.80 -21.93 1.10
CA LYS A 208 1.55 -21.64 2.51
C LYS A 208 2.73 -20.84 3.03
N LEU A 209 2.49 -19.57 3.38
CA LEU A 209 3.50 -18.77 4.04
C LEU A 209 3.73 -19.33 5.44
N PRO A 210 5.00 -19.47 5.89
CA PRO A 210 5.30 -19.86 7.25
C PRO A 210 4.74 -18.79 8.19
N ILE A 211 4.08 -19.25 9.26
CA ILE A 211 3.59 -18.36 10.30
C ILE A 211 4.62 -18.43 11.43
N ASP A 212 5.21 -17.28 11.76
CA ASP A 212 6.22 -17.19 12.82
C ASP A 212 5.53 -17.27 14.18
N ILE A 213 5.28 -18.49 14.62
CA ILE A 213 4.72 -18.78 15.94
C ILE A 213 5.53 -19.90 16.55
N TYR A 214 6.47 -19.53 17.42
CA TYR A 214 7.02 -20.46 18.40
C TYR A 214 5.98 -20.67 19.52
N PRO A 215 5.83 -21.91 20.02
CA PRO A 215 4.95 -22.21 21.16
C PRO A 215 5.41 -21.55 22.46
#